data_AF-A0A849QK04-F1
#
_entry.id   AF-A0A849QK04-F1
#
_cell.length_a   1.000
_cell.length_b   1.000
_cell.length_c   1.000
_cell.angle_alpha   90.00
_cell.angle_beta   90.00
_cell.angle_gamma   90.00
#
_symmetry.space_group_name_H-M   'P 1'
#
loop_
_entity.id
_entity.type
_entity.pdbx_description
1 polymer ?
#
loop_
_entity_poly.entity_id
_entity_poly.type
_entity_poly.pdbx_seq_one_letter_code
_entity_poly.pdbx_strand_id
1 'polypeptide(L)'
;MRTFYLLKDEKANISMDFLTAVAVIIIAFVFAVSVLSSIITPYSGYSKELYPTADRAVTLLVEDEGYWEGDDGEGTDWENLWNSQNYSDVKKIGLLSSRSDKEKTLNGYKIFPLMHPISDIDGTWEYPVSSTPDLERENASRAIGLGRYNYYLQIRPLDENFYNITVADQRATETVGDRGDVVSVVRYSILNYKIFEDFDGGSLYGSINPKKVLFIIGYEDFDIIKSSGMLKFSITNWNVIDNNGNILNIEISDEIKNNATQFGELLTGEYFDMWKNNESFFIKNTSPSISMSIQNSTDCVTIEIPEQTFNEKLPGWENNPEIYIQIDLDKLEIKESGATYFSTDSYGKMYPVKIILWVW
;
A
#
# COMPACT_ATOMS: atom_id res chain seq x y z
N MET A 1 35.56 -21.63 -85.28
CA MET A 1 34.27 -21.61 -84.57
C MET A 1 33.72 -23.04 -84.53
N ARG A 2 33.82 -23.71 -83.39
CA ARG A 2 33.14 -24.99 -83.14
C ARG A 2 31.87 -24.67 -82.37
N THR A 3 30.75 -24.74 -83.06
CA THR A 3 29.41 -24.61 -82.49
C THR A 3 29.15 -25.84 -81.63
N PHE A 4 28.97 -25.64 -80.33
CA PHE A 4 28.51 -26.69 -79.41
C PHE A 4 27.09 -27.09 -79.80
N TYR A 5 26.97 -28.15 -80.60
CA TYR A 5 25.76 -28.94 -80.71
C TYR A 5 25.62 -29.76 -79.41
N LEU A 6 25.13 -29.12 -78.35
CA LEU A 6 24.49 -29.86 -77.26
C LEU A 6 23.17 -30.37 -77.82
N LEU A 7 23.19 -31.65 -78.17
CA LEU A 7 22.03 -32.46 -78.47
C LEU A 7 20.91 -32.14 -77.47
N LYS A 8 19.71 -31.90 -78.00
CA LYS A 8 18.43 -32.07 -77.30
C LYS A 8 18.35 -33.51 -76.81
N ASP A 9 19.05 -33.82 -75.74
CA ASP A 9 18.86 -35.07 -75.01
C ASP A 9 17.81 -34.75 -73.95
N GLU A 10 16.55 -35.12 -74.22
CA GLU A 10 15.41 -34.83 -73.33
C GLU A 10 15.67 -35.33 -71.90
N LYS A 11 16.52 -36.36 -71.75
CA LYS A 11 16.98 -36.87 -70.44
C LYS A 11 17.85 -35.87 -69.67
N ALA A 12 18.67 -35.08 -70.36
CA ALA A 12 19.50 -34.04 -69.72
C ALA A 12 18.64 -32.89 -69.19
N ASN A 13 17.60 -32.49 -69.92
CA ASN A 13 16.63 -31.48 -69.44
C ASN A 13 15.85 -31.97 -68.22
N ILE A 14 15.39 -33.23 -68.22
CA ILE A 14 14.71 -33.84 -67.07
C ILE A 14 15.60 -33.82 -65.82
N SER A 15 16.91 -34.07 -65.96
CA SER A 15 17.85 -34.04 -64.84
C SER A 15 18.09 -32.62 -64.29
N MET A 16 18.02 -31.60 -65.16
CA MET A 16 18.22 -30.20 -64.77
C MET A 16 16.99 -29.60 -64.09
N ASP A 17 15.79 -29.96 -64.55
CA ASP A 17 14.53 -29.57 -63.90
C ASP A 17 14.39 -30.21 -62.52
N PHE A 18 14.77 -31.49 -62.38
CA PHE A 18 14.78 -32.17 -61.08
C PHE A 18 15.76 -31.52 -60.10
N LEU A 19 16.98 -31.21 -60.54
CA LEU A 19 17.98 -30.54 -59.71
C LEU A 19 17.50 -29.16 -59.26
N THR A 20 16.85 -28.42 -60.16
CA THR A 20 16.29 -27.09 -59.86
C THR A 20 15.15 -27.19 -58.83
N ALA A 21 14.26 -28.17 -58.97
CA ALA A 21 13.18 -28.40 -58.00
C ALA A 21 13.73 -28.74 -56.61
N VAL A 22 14.75 -29.61 -56.53
CA VAL A 22 15.41 -29.95 -55.26
C VAL A 22 16.09 -28.72 -54.65
N ALA A 23 16.76 -27.90 -55.46
CA ALA A 23 17.39 -26.66 -54.99
C ALA A 23 16.37 -25.67 -54.41
N VAL A 24 15.22 -25.49 -55.07
CA VAL A 24 14.12 -24.65 -54.57
C VAL A 24 13.58 -25.16 -53.24
N ILE A 25 13.41 -26.48 -53.10
CA ILE A 25 12.95 -27.09 -51.84
C ILE A 25 13.98 -26.86 -50.72
N ILE A 26 15.27 -27.03 -50.99
CA ILE A 26 16.33 -26.80 -50.00
C ILE A 26 16.37 -25.33 -49.57
N ILE A 27 16.30 -24.39 -50.52
CA ILE A 27 16.27 -22.96 -50.23
C ILE A 27 15.04 -22.60 -49.40
N ALA A 28 13.85 -23.11 -49.78
CA ALA A 28 12.62 -22.89 -49.04
C ALA A 28 12.69 -23.48 -47.61
N PHE A 29 13.31 -24.65 -47.45
CA PHE A 29 13.51 -25.28 -46.15
C PHE A 29 14.46 -24.47 -45.26
N VAL A 30 15.61 -24.03 -45.79
CA VAL A 30 16.57 -23.17 -45.06
C VAL A 30 15.90 -21.85 -44.67
N PHE A 31 15.11 -21.27 -45.56
CA PHE A 31 14.33 -20.06 -45.26
C PHE A 31 13.32 -20.31 -44.15
N ALA A 32 12.54 -21.40 -44.22
CA ALA A 32 11.55 -21.75 -43.20
C ALA A 32 12.18 -21.98 -41.82
N VAL A 33 13.30 -22.71 -41.75
CA VAL A 33 14.05 -22.92 -40.50
C VAL A 33 14.57 -21.59 -39.96
N SER A 34 15.13 -20.74 -40.82
CA SER A 34 15.66 -19.43 -40.42
C SER A 34 14.57 -18.50 -39.88
N VAL A 35 13.40 -18.48 -40.53
CA VAL A 35 12.22 -17.72 -40.09
C VAL A 35 11.66 -18.28 -38.78
N LEU A 36 11.55 -19.61 -38.64
CA LEU A 36 11.13 -20.26 -37.39
C LEU A 36 12.06 -19.90 -36.23
N SER A 37 13.38 -19.99 -36.40
CA SER A 37 14.34 -19.58 -35.36
C SER A 37 14.19 -18.09 -35.01
N SER A 38 13.99 -17.22 -36.00
CA SER A 38 13.76 -15.79 -35.76
C SER A 38 12.43 -15.49 -35.06
N ILE A 39 11.39 -16.30 -35.28
CA ILE A 39 10.09 -16.15 -34.60
C ILE A 39 10.16 -16.66 -33.16
N ILE A 40 10.97 -17.67 -32.86
CA ILE A 40 11.07 -18.27 -31.51
C ILE A 40 12.00 -17.46 -30.58
N THR A 41 13.00 -16.77 -31.14
CA THR A 41 14.00 -16.02 -30.34
C THR A 41 13.39 -14.96 -29.39
N PRO A 42 12.39 -14.14 -29.79
CA PRO A 42 11.74 -13.18 -28.91
C PRO A 42 11.07 -13.82 -27.67
N TYR A 43 10.55 -15.04 -27.81
CA TYR A 43 9.85 -15.73 -26.72
C TYR A 43 10.77 -16.28 -25.62
N SER A 44 12.09 -16.31 -25.85
CA SER A 44 13.07 -16.80 -24.85
C SER A 44 13.80 -15.70 -24.10
N GLY A 45 13.57 -14.43 -24.47
CA GLY A 45 14.28 -13.27 -23.95
C GLY A 45 13.55 -12.52 -22.84
N TYR A 46 12.22 -12.42 -22.92
CA TYR A 46 11.43 -11.63 -21.96
C TYR A 46 11.53 -12.18 -20.53
N SER A 47 11.36 -13.49 -20.31
CA SER A 47 11.56 -14.10 -18.98
C SER A 47 12.96 -13.88 -18.38
N LYS A 48 14.01 -13.80 -19.22
CA LYS A 48 15.40 -13.55 -18.76
C LYS A 48 15.63 -12.13 -18.25
N GLU A 49 14.91 -11.14 -18.79
CA GLU A 49 14.97 -9.74 -18.34
C GLU A 49 13.93 -9.42 -17.26
N LEU A 50 12.78 -10.09 -17.30
CA LEU A 50 11.67 -9.93 -16.36
C LEU A 50 12.09 -10.27 -14.93
N TYR A 51 12.72 -11.44 -14.71
CA TYR A 51 13.05 -11.87 -13.35
C TYR A 51 14.02 -10.92 -12.64
N PRO A 52 15.19 -10.53 -13.19
CA PRO A 52 16.08 -9.59 -12.54
C PRO A 52 15.43 -8.22 -12.27
N THR A 53 14.55 -7.79 -13.16
CA THR A 53 13.85 -6.50 -13.04
C THR A 53 12.79 -6.55 -11.93
N ALA A 54 11.96 -7.60 -11.91
CA ALA A 54 11.00 -7.86 -10.83
C ALA A 54 11.71 -8.03 -9.48
N ASP A 55 12.82 -8.76 -9.45
CA ASP A 55 13.62 -9.00 -8.25
C ASP A 55 14.18 -7.70 -7.67
N ARG A 56 14.70 -6.82 -8.53
CA ARG A 56 15.14 -5.48 -8.15
C ARG A 56 13.97 -4.62 -7.66
N ALA A 57 12.82 -4.64 -8.33
CA ALA A 57 11.65 -3.87 -7.95
C ALA A 57 11.16 -4.25 -6.54
N VAL A 58 10.97 -5.55 -6.25
CA VAL A 58 10.56 -5.99 -4.91
C VAL A 58 11.62 -5.69 -3.86
N THR A 59 12.91 -5.83 -4.22
CA THR A 59 13.99 -5.48 -3.29
C THR A 59 13.97 -4.00 -2.93
N LEU A 60 13.73 -3.11 -3.90
CA LEU A 60 13.56 -1.68 -3.64
C LEU A 60 12.33 -1.39 -2.76
N LEU A 61 11.21 -2.08 -3.00
CA LEU A 61 10.02 -1.93 -2.15
C LEU A 61 10.32 -2.29 -0.69
N VAL A 62 11.12 -3.34 -0.44
CA VAL A 62 11.41 -3.83 0.91
C VAL A 62 12.55 -3.07 1.60
N GLU A 63 13.57 -2.65 0.86
CA GLU A 63 14.83 -2.15 1.43
C GLU A 63 15.03 -0.63 1.27
N ASP A 64 14.11 0.07 0.62
CA ASP A 64 14.17 1.50 0.38
C ASP A 64 12.99 2.22 1.03
N GLU A 65 13.21 3.43 1.53
CA GLU A 65 12.15 4.31 2.04
C GLU A 65 11.34 4.93 0.90
N GLY A 66 11.87 4.91 -0.33
CA GLY A 66 11.35 5.69 -1.43
C GLY A 66 11.77 7.15 -1.31
N TYR A 67 11.54 7.91 -2.38
CA TYR A 67 11.77 9.35 -2.36
C TYR A 67 11.03 10.05 -3.49
N TRP A 68 10.86 11.35 -3.31
CA TRP A 68 10.35 12.27 -4.29
C TRP A 68 11.35 13.41 -4.55
N GLU A 69 11.20 14.09 -5.67
CA GLU A 69 12.01 15.24 -6.05
C GLU A 69 11.06 16.32 -6.58
N GLY A 70 11.11 17.51 -5.95
CA GLY A 70 10.36 18.68 -6.38
C GLY A 70 11.06 19.98 -6.04
N ASP A 71 10.39 21.11 -6.30
CA ASP A 71 11.00 22.45 -6.24
C ASP A 71 11.46 22.84 -4.81
N ASP A 72 10.81 22.29 -3.78
CA ASP A 72 11.12 22.57 -2.36
C ASP A 72 12.17 21.61 -1.76
N GLY A 73 12.65 20.62 -2.52
CA GLY A 73 13.70 19.67 -2.07
C GLY A 73 13.44 18.19 -2.42
N GLU A 74 14.25 17.33 -1.81
CA GLU A 74 14.09 15.85 -1.85
C GLU A 74 13.67 15.34 -0.47
N GLY A 75 12.75 14.36 -0.41
CA GLY A 75 12.22 13.79 0.83
C GLY A 75 11.84 12.31 0.70
N THR A 76 11.68 11.62 1.83
CA THR A 76 11.32 10.19 1.90
C THR A 76 9.85 9.93 2.26
N ASP A 77 9.07 11.00 2.38
CA ASP A 77 7.64 11.06 2.67
C ASP A 77 6.79 11.12 1.38
N TRP A 78 7.22 10.37 0.36
CA TRP A 78 6.61 10.36 -0.97
C TRP A 78 5.11 10.02 -0.95
N GLU A 79 4.67 9.31 0.09
CA GLU A 79 3.28 8.92 0.30
C GLU A 79 2.33 10.12 0.50
N ASN A 80 2.84 11.26 1.00
CA ASN A 80 2.08 12.50 1.12
C ASN A 80 1.73 13.09 -0.26
N LEU A 81 2.67 13.04 -1.20
CA LEU A 81 2.45 13.46 -2.59
C LEU A 81 1.51 12.50 -3.31
N TRP A 82 1.63 11.21 -3.03
CA TRP A 82 0.74 10.19 -3.60
C TRP A 82 -0.72 10.44 -3.19
N ASN A 83 -0.98 10.69 -1.90
CA ASN A 83 -2.30 11.05 -1.38
C ASN A 83 -2.83 12.35 -1.98
N SER A 84 -1.95 13.31 -2.26
CA SER A 84 -2.28 14.59 -2.91
C SER A 84 -2.43 14.49 -4.43
N GLN A 85 -2.37 13.28 -5.00
CA GLN A 85 -2.44 13.00 -6.44
C GLN A 85 -1.30 13.62 -7.28
N ASN A 86 -0.20 14.02 -6.65
CA ASN A 86 1.01 14.52 -7.32
C ASN A 86 1.99 13.38 -7.66
N TYR A 87 1.49 12.39 -8.43
CA TYR A 87 2.24 11.17 -8.72
C TYR A 87 3.54 11.38 -9.53
N SER A 88 3.64 12.48 -10.30
CA SER A 88 4.78 12.78 -11.17
C SER A 88 6.09 13.05 -10.42
N ASP A 89 5.96 13.55 -9.20
CA ASP A 89 7.09 14.06 -8.42
C ASP A 89 7.74 12.93 -7.61
N VAL A 90 6.97 11.86 -7.37
CA VAL A 90 7.48 10.62 -6.77
C VAL A 90 8.43 9.92 -7.74
N LYS A 91 9.70 9.81 -7.37
CA LYS A 91 10.75 9.19 -8.21
C LYS A 91 10.94 7.72 -7.91
N LYS A 92 10.76 7.34 -6.65
CA LYS A 92 10.88 5.97 -6.19
C LYS A 92 9.87 5.68 -5.10
N ILE A 93 9.18 4.55 -5.24
CA ILE A 93 8.36 3.99 -4.16
C ILE A 93 9.19 2.97 -3.39
N GLY A 94 9.18 3.11 -2.07
CA GLY A 94 9.75 2.19 -1.11
C GLY A 94 8.85 2.12 0.12
N LEU A 95 8.74 0.94 0.73
CA LEU A 95 7.82 0.68 1.83
C LEU A 95 8.54 0.60 3.18
N LEU A 96 9.86 0.74 3.20
CA LEU A 96 10.64 0.71 4.44
C LEU A 96 10.31 1.95 5.30
N SER A 97 10.17 1.75 6.61
CA SER A 97 9.98 2.85 7.56
C SER A 97 11.18 3.79 7.57
N SER A 98 12.35 3.26 7.89
CA SER A 98 13.62 3.96 7.82
C SER A 98 14.78 3.00 7.50
N ARG A 99 15.73 3.45 6.70
CA ARG A 99 17.00 2.74 6.40
C ARG A 99 17.90 2.66 7.62
N SER A 100 17.75 3.57 8.57
CA SER A 100 18.53 3.56 9.82
C SER A 100 18.00 2.53 10.82
N ASP A 101 16.79 1.99 10.60
CA ASP A 101 16.19 1.00 11.48
C ASP A 101 16.91 -0.35 11.36
N LYS A 102 17.33 -0.88 12.50
CA LYS A 102 18.02 -2.18 12.55
C LYS A 102 17.12 -3.34 12.12
N GLU A 103 15.81 -3.20 12.31
CA GLU A 103 14.85 -4.28 12.13
C GLU A 103 14.19 -4.30 10.74
N LYS A 104 14.61 -3.40 9.83
CA LYS A 104 14.11 -3.28 8.44
C LYS A 104 12.60 -3.57 8.32
N THR A 105 11.79 -2.76 8.99
CA THR A 105 10.33 -2.94 9.03
C THR A 105 9.64 -2.13 7.94
N LEU A 106 8.63 -2.73 7.30
CA LEU A 106 7.76 -2.01 6.40
C LEU A 106 6.82 -1.10 7.20
N ASN A 107 6.51 0.06 6.63
CA ASN A 107 5.61 1.05 7.21
C ASN A 107 4.23 0.98 6.54
N GLY A 108 3.20 0.68 7.32
CA GLY A 108 1.80 0.68 6.86
C GLY A 108 1.36 2.01 6.24
N TYR A 109 1.84 3.16 6.75
CA TYR A 109 1.55 4.49 6.21
C TYR A 109 2.02 4.68 4.77
N LYS A 110 3.05 3.94 4.35
CA LYS A 110 3.55 3.93 2.96
C LYS A 110 2.79 2.95 2.07
N ILE A 111 2.15 1.94 2.66
CA ILE A 111 1.36 0.93 1.92
C ILE A 111 0.00 1.51 1.55
N PHE A 112 -0.70 2.18 2.48
CA PHE A 112 -2.07 2.64 2.28
C PHE A 112 -2.29 3.56 1.07
N PRO A 113 -1.41 4.55 0.79
CA PRO A 113 -1.66 5.48 -0.32
C PRO A 113 -1.54 4.80 -1.67
N LEU A 114 -0.72 3.74 -1.76
CA LEU A 114 -0.54 2.98 -2.98
C LEU A 114 -1.53 1.82 -3.10
N MET A 115 -1.65 0.99 -2.07
CA MET A 115 -2.27 -0.32 -2.15
C MET A 115 -3.64 -0.37 -1.48
N HIS A 116 -4.56 -1.15 -2.06
CA HIS A 116 -5.91 -1.28 -1.56
C HIS A 116 -6.05 -2.54 -0.72
N PRO A 117 -6.69 -2.49 0.47
CA PRO A 117 -7.00 -3.70 1.22
C PRO A 117 -8.01 -4.57 0.45
N ILE A 118 -7.76 -5.89 0.40
CA ILE A 118 -8.71 -6.85 -0.21
C ILE A 118 -9.92 -7.04 0.70
N SER A 119 -9.68 -7.06 2.01
CA SER A 119 -10.68 -7.08 3.07
C SER A 119 -10.14 -6.33 4.27
N ASP A 120 -11.02 -5.76 5.08
CA ASP A 120 -10.65 -5.02 6.29
C ASP A 120 -10.09 -5.95 7.39
N ILE A 121 -10.25 -7.27 7.23
CA ILE A 121 -9.97 -8.28 8.26
C ILE A 121 -8.66 -9.04 7.98
N ASP A 122 -8.30 -9.29 6.71
CA ASP A 122 -7.26 -10.27 6.38
C ASP A 122 -5.85 -9.65 6.21
N GLY A 123 -5.70 -8.35 6.49
CA GLY A 123 -4.41 -7.64 6.41
C GLY A 123 -3.69 -7.84 5.07
N THR A 124 -4.45 -7.98 3.98
CA THR A 124 -3.92 -8.24 2.64
C THR A 124 -4.15 -7.03 1.76
N TRP A 125 -3.09 -6.55 1.11
CA TRP A 125 -3.14 -5.43 0.18
C TRP A 125 -2.82 -5.84 -1.23
N GLU A 126 -3.40 -5.14 -2.19
CA GLU A 126 -3.15 -5.34 -3.62
C GLU A 126 -3.01 -4.04 -4.39
N TYR A 127 -2.28 -4.11 -5.50
CA TYR A 127 -2.14 -3.03 -6.46
C TYR A 127 -1.68 -3.55 -7.83
N PRO A 128 -2.14 -2.98 -8.97
CA PRO A 128 -3.29 -2.09 -9.06
C PRO A 128 -4.59 -2.86 -8.87
N VAL A 129 -5.67 -2.15 -8.55
CA VAL A 129 -7.04 -2.67 -8.56
C VAL A 129 -7.82 -2.14 -9.75
N SER A 130 -9.01 -2.69 -10.01
CA SER A 130 -9.86 -2.27 -11.13
C SER A 130 -10.27 -0.78 -11.09
N SER A 131 -10.27 -0.18 -9.90
CA SER A 131 -10.54 1.24 -9.68
C SER A 131 -9.30 2.14 -9.76
N THR A 132 -8.08 1.59 -9.87
CA THR A 132 -6.85 2.39 -9.94
C THR A 132 -6.81 3.21 -11.22
N PRO A 133 -6.73 4.56 -11.17
CA PRO A 133 -6.62 5.41 -12.34
C PRO A 133 -5.41 5.08 -13.20
N ASP A 134 -5.56 5.20 -14.52
CA ASP A 134 -4.46 4.92 -15.47
C ASP A 134 -3.22 5.78 -15.21
N LEU A 135 -3.43 7.05 -14.85
CA LEU A 135 -2.35 7.99 -14.52
C LEU A 135 -1.54 7.56 -13.29
N GLU A 136 -2.24 7.07 -12.26
CA GLU A 136 -1.61 6.55 -11.05
C GLU A 136 -0.83 5.27 -11.38
N ARG A 137 -1.44 4.36 -12.16
CA ARG A 137 -0.81 3.11 -12.61
C ARG A 137 0.48 3.36 -13.42
N GLU A 138 0.45 4.31 -14.34
CA GLU A 138 1.63 4.68 -15.15
C GLU A 138 2.75 5.24 -14.28
N ASN A 139 2.43 6.15 -13.35
CA ASN A 139 3.42 6.73 -12.45
C ASN A 139 3.97 5.72 -11.45
N ALA A 140 3.15 4.80 -10.95
CA ALA A 140 3.59 3.74 -10.06
C ALA A 140 4.54 2.78 -10.79
N SER A 141 4.20 2.41 -12.02
CA SER A 141 5.05 1.60 -12.88
C SER A 141 6.42 2.28 -13.08
N ARG A 142 6.45 3.58 -13.37
CA ARG A 142 7.70 4.35 -13.45
C ARG A 142 8.46 4.34 -12.12
N ALA A 143 7.82 4.66 -11.01
CA ALA A 143 8.47 4.85 -9.71
C ALA A 143 8.98 3.53 -9.07
N ILE A 144 8.33 2.40 -9.36
CA ILE A 144 8.78 1.06 -8.93
C ILE A 144 9.91 0.53 -9.85
N GLY A 145 10.10 1.15 -11.03
CA GLY A 145 11.09 0.72 -12.02
C GLY A 145 10.58 -0.36 -12.98
N LEU A 146 9.26 -0.44 -13.15
CA LEU A 146 8.55 -1.39 -14.01
C LEU A 146 7.92 -0.73 -15.24
N GLY A 147 8.31 0.50 -15.61
CA GLY A 147 7.66 1.33 -16.64
C GLY A 147 7.44 0.74 -18.05
N ARG A 148 7.96 -0.47 -18.33
CA ARG A 148 7.76 -1.21 -19.60
C ARG A 148 6.94 -2.48 -19.44
N TYR A 149 6.56 -2.82 -18.22
CA TYR A 149 5.93 -4.07 -17.86
C TYR A 149 4.60 -3.80 -17.17
N ASN A 150 3.67 -4.72 -17.35
CA ASN A 150 2.53 -4.78 -16.47
C ASN A 150 2.95 -5.52 -15.21
N TYR A 151 2.31 -5.17 -14.11
CA TYR A 151 2.56 -5.85 -12.86
C TYR A 151 1.33 -5.85 -11.97
N TYR A 152 1.38 -6.76 -11.02
CA TYR A 152 0.45 -6.87 -9.93
C TYR A 152 1.27 -7.16 -8.67
N LEU A 153 0.97 -6.46 -7.59
CA LEU A 153 1.69 -6.46 -6.33
C LEU A 153 0.70 -6.84 -5.24
N GLN A 154 1.10 -7.73 -4.36
CA GLN A 154 0.37 -8.03 -3.14
C GLN A 154 1.29 -8.08 -1.93
N ILE A 155 0.74 -7.71 -0.78
CA ILE A 155 1.36 -7.91 0.54
C ILE A 155 0.38 -8.73 1.37
N ARG A 156 0.86 -9.86 1.92
CA ARG A 156 0.03 -10.84 2.63
C ARG A 156 0.66 -11.17 4.00
N PRO A 157 -0.11 -11.32 5.09
CA PRO A 157 0.39 -11.90 6.34
C PRO A 157 0.86 -13.35 6.13
N LEU A 158 1.80 -13.81 6.93
CA LEU A 158 2.19 -15.24 6.94
C LEU A 158 1.31 -16.10 7.85
N ASP A 159 0.51 -15.51 8.75
CA ASP A 159 -0.39 -16.28 9.61
C ASP A 159 -1.59 -16.78 8.81
N GLU A 160 -1.62 -18.09 8.57
CA GLU A 160 -2.65 -18.75 7.76
C GLU A 160 -4.03 -18.78 8.44
N ASN A 161 -4.11 -18.53 9.75
CA ASN A 161 -5.39 -18.66 10.49
C ASN A 161 -6.41 -17.58 10.13
N PHE A 162 -5.96 -16.43 9.61
CA PHE A 162 -6.80 -15.30 9.18
C PHE A 162 -6.76 -15.08 7.66
N TYR A 163 -6.14 -15.98 6.91
CA TYR A 163 -5.83 -15.77 5.51
C TYR A 163 -6.62 -16.72 4.61
N ASN A 164 -7.50 -16.16 3.78
CA ASN A 164 -8.17 -16.92 2.72
C ASN A 164 -7.36 -16.89 1.42
N ILE A 165 -6.53 -17.93 1.22
CA ILE A 165 -5.68 -18.06 0.03
C ILE A 165 -6.43 -17.99 -1.30
N THR A 166 -7.68 -18.44 -1.31
CA THR A 166 -8.45 -18.53 -2.55
C THR A 166 -8.83 -17.16 -3.11
N VAL A 167 -9.05 -16.16 -2.25
CA VAL A 167 -9.43 -14.80 -2.68
C VAL A 167 -8.25 -14.09 -3.32
N ALA A 168 -7.08 -14.14 -2.68
CA ALA A 168 -5.90 -13.41 -3.13
C ALA A 168 -5.32 -13.99 -4.44
N ASP A 169 -5.31 -15.32 -4.60
CA ASP A 169 -4.82 -15.97 -5.82
C ASP A 169 -5.79 -15.80 -7.00
N GLN A 170 -7.09 -15.74 -6.74
CA GLN A 170 -8.08 -15.49 -7.79
C GLN A 170 -7.89 -14.10 -8.42
N ARG A 171 -7.71 -13.04 -7.60
CA ARG A 171 -7.48 -11.67 -8.12
C ARG A 171 -6.18 -11.53 -8.90
N ALA A 172 -5.11 -12.20 -8.46
CA ALA A 172 -3.86 -12.27 -9.21
C ALA A 172 -4.09 -12.90 -10.58
N THR A 173 -4.79 -14.03 -10.62
CA THR A 173 -5.09 -14.75 -11.86
C THR A 173 -5.96 -13.93 -12.82
N GLU A 174 -6.97 -13.22 -12.29
CA GLU A 174 -7.84 -12.32 -13.08
C GLU A 174 -7.06 -11.13 -13.67
N THR A 175 -6.11 -10.57 -12.91
CA THR A 175 -5.35 -9.39 -13.32
C THR A 175 -4.23 -9.72 -14.32
N VAL A 176 -3.49 -10.80 -14.06
CA VAL A 176 -2.38 -11.25 -14.91
C VAL A 176 -2.91 -11.93 -16.18
N GLY A 177 -3.95 -12.75 -16.04
CA GLY A 177 -4.50 -13.61 -17.09
C GLY A 177 -3.50 -14.66 -17.61
N ASP A 178 -3.84 -15.33 -18.70
CA ASP A 178 -2.97 -16.34 -19.37
C ASP A 178 -1.93 -15.69 -20.31
N ARG A 179 -1.41 -14.50 -19.97
CA ARG A 179 -0.59 -13.69 -20.88
C ARG A 179 0.90 -14.05 -20.79
N GLY A 180 1.47 -14.62 -21.85
CA GLY A 180 2.92 -14.63 -22.10
C GLY A 180 3.81 -15.20 -20.98
N ASP A 181 5.07 -14.76 -20.95
CA ASP A 181 6.02 -15.07 -19.88
C ASP A 181 5.66 -14.25 -18.63
N VAL A 182 5.05 -14.87 -17.63
CA VAL A 182 4.79 -14.25 -16.31
C VAL A 182 5.91 -14.65 -15.35
N VAL A 183 6.45 -13.68 -14.61
CA VAL A 183 7.37 -13.93 -13.51
C VAL A 183 6.76 -13.47 -12.20
N SER A 184 6.78 -14.35 -11.19
CA SER A 184 6.44 -14.00 -9.80
C SER A 184 7.69 -13.98 -8.92
N VAL A 185 7.90 -12.88 -8.20
CA VAL A 185 8.94 -12.76 -7.17
C VAL A 185 8.29 -12.62 -5.81
N VAL A 186 8.80 -13.37 -4.82
CA VAL A 186 8.35 -13.32 -3.44
C VAL A 186 9.49 -12.81 -2.54
N ARG A 187 9.18 -11.89 -1.62
CA ARG A 187 10.07 -11.45 -0.54
C ARG A 187 9.35 -11.53 0.79
N TYR A 188 10.07 -11.94 1.83
CA TYR A 188 9.57 -11.95 3.19
C TYR A 188 10.08 -10.71 3.90
N SER A 189 9.20 -10.07 4.67
CA SER A 189 9.54 -8.89 5.46
C SER A 189 8.77 -8.89 6.77
N ILE A 190 9.07 -7.93 7.63
CA ILE A 190 8.27 -7.62 8.80
C ILE A 190 7.47 -6.36 8.49
N LEU A 191 6.16 -6.45 8.64
CA LEU A 191 5.28 -5.30 8.54
C LEU A 191 4.93 -4.83 9.95
N ASN A 192 5.22 -3.57 10.23
CA ASN A 192 4.73 -2.89 11.41
C ASN A 192 3.35 -2.32 11.06
N TYR A 193 2.30 -3.03 11.46
CA TYR A 193 0.94 -2.69 11.09
C TYR A 193 -0.08 -3.21 12.08
N LYS A 194 -1.04 -2.36 12.44
CA LYS A 194 -2.21 -2.76 13.22
C LYS A 194 -3.41 -1.87 12.87
N ILE A 195 -4.43 -2.50 12.32
CA ILE A 195 -5.79 -1.93 12.30
C ILE A 195 -6.41 -2.35 13.63
N PHE A 196 -6.93 -1.38 14.35
CA PHE A 196 -7.87 -1.68 15.42
C PHE A 196 -9.25 -1.74 14.76
N GLU A 197 -10.11 -2.64 15.22
CA GLU A 197 -11.48 -2.64 14.73
C GLU A 197 -12.08 -1.25 15.00
N ASP A 198 -12.46 -0.53 13.95
CA ASP A 198 -13.16 0.74 14.09
C ASP A 198 -14.45 0.46 14.86
N PHE A 199 -14.48 0.87 16.12
CA PHE A 199 -15.72 0.84 16.87
C PHE A 199 -16.50 2.10 16.52
N ASP A 200 -17.40 1.99 15.55
CA ASP A 200 -18.30 3.09 15.19
C ASP A 200 -19.15 3.47 16.42
N GLY A 201 -18.69 4.46 17.17
CA GLY A 201 -19.41 5.05 18.29
C GLY A 201 -20.79 5.56 17.87
N GLY A 202 -21.01 5.90 16.59
CA GLY A 202 -22.32 6.28 16.06
C GLY A 202 -23.34 5.17 16.18
N SER A 203 -22.95 3.94 15.84
CA SER A 203 -23.77 2.75 16.03
C SER A 203 -24.10 2.49 17.51
N LEU A 204 -23.15 2.70 18.43
CA LEU A 204 -23.37 2.50 19.86
C LEU A 204 -24.34 3.54 20.46
N TYR A 205 -24.33 4.76 19.92
CA TYR A 205 -25.22 5.85 20.34
C TYR A 205 -26.53 5.93 19.54
N GLY A 206 -26.76 5.02 18.58
CA GLY A 206 -27.95 5.01 17.73
C GLY A 206 -28.11 6.27 16.86
N SER A 207 -27.01 6.97 16.56
CA SER A 207 -27.00 8.15 15.71
C SER A 207 -26.38 7.81 14.36
N ILE A 208 -27.11 8.12 13.28
CA ILE A 208 -26.63 7.96 11.90
C ILE A 208 -25.41 8.89 11.63
N ASN A 209 -25.27 9.96 12.42
CA ASN A 209 -24.17 10.93 12.32
C ASN A 209 -23.52 11.09 13.71
N PRO A 210 -22.46 10.33 14.03
CA PRO A 210 -21.78 10.46 15.32
C PRO A 210 -21.08 11.81 15.46
N LYS A 211 -21.48 12.56 16.49
CA LYS A 211 -20.68 13.68 17.02
C LYS A 211 -19.62 13.23 18.02
N LYS A 212 -19.45 11.91 18.17
CA LYS A 212 -18.53 11.28 19.12
C LYS A 212 -17.86 10.10 18.44
N VAL A 213 -16.53 10.10 18.42
CA VAL A 213 -15.70 8.98 17.99
C VAL A 213 -15.29 8.21 19.23
N LEU A 214 -15.27 6.88 19.16
CA LEU A 214 -14.87 6.02 20.27
C LEU A 214 -13.83 5.02 19.79
N PHE A 215 -12.63 5.07 20.35
CA PHE A 215 -11.59 4.07 20.15
C PHE A 215 -11.57 3.11 21.32
N ILE A 216 -11.39 1.83 21.02
CA ILE A 216 -11.21 0.78 22.01
C ILE A 216 -9.79 0.22 21.84
N ILE A 217 -9.02 0.23 22.92
CA ILE A 217 -7.68 -0.34 22.98
C ILE A 217 -7.77 -1.56 23.89
N GLY A 218 -7.67 -2.76 23.32
CA GLY A 218 -7.65 -3.99 24.08
C GLY A 218 -6.35 -4.16 24.89
N TYR A 219 -6.41 -4.92 25.98
CA TYR A 219 -5.24 -5.20 26.83
C TYR A 219 -4.07 -5.81 26.06
N GLU A 220 -4.36 -6.57 25.00
CA GLU A 220 -3.39 -7.19 24.10
C GLU A 220 -2.63 -6.17 23.23
N ASP A 221 -2.98 -4.90 23.36
CA ASP A 221 -2.47 -3.79 22.58
C ASP A 221 -1.71 -2.77 23.44
N PHE A 222 -1.77 -2.89 24.76
CA PHE A 222 -1.07 -2.03 25.71
C PHE A 222 0.45 -2.06 25.58
N ASP A 223 1.01 -3.18 25.12
CA ASP A 223 2.44 -3.29 24.86
C ASP A 223 2.93 -2.29 23.78
N ILE A 224 2.04 -1.83 22.90
CA ILE A 224 2.35 -0.76 21.93
C ILE A 224 2.64 0.55 22.67
N ILE A 225 1.77 0.92 23.60
CA ILE A 225 1.92 2.15 24.39
C ILE A 225 3.20 2.08 25.21
N LYS A 226 3.46 0.94 25.86
CA LYS A 226 4.67 0.71 26.68
C LYS A 226 5.97 0.74 25.87
N SER A 227 5.97 0.13 24.68
CA SER A 227 7.19 0.01 23.87
C SER A 227 7.53 1.31 23.15
N SER A 228 6.52 2.05 22.68
CA SER A 228 6.72 3.35 22.02
C SER A 228 6.75 4.53 22.99
N GLY A 229 6.33 4.33 24.25
CA GLY A 229 6.18 5.39 25.25
C GLY A 229 5.00 6.31 25.00
N MET A 230 4.11 5.98 24.04
CA MET A 230 2.95 6.79 23.66
C MET A 230 1.92 6.01 22.85
N LEU A 231 0.71 6.54 22.75
CA LEU A 231 -0.29 6.09 21.80
C LEU A 231 -0.37 7.09 20.65
N LYS A 232 -0.20 6.64 19.41
CA LYS A 232 -0.31 7.47 18.22
C LYS A 232 -1.36 6.94 17.27
N PHE A 233 -2.34 7.76 16.91
CA PHE A 233 -3.41 7.41 15.97
C PHE A 233 -3.81 8.60 15.12
N SER A 234 -4.37 8.34 13.95
CA SER A 234 -4.79 9.37 13.00
C SER A 234 -6.23 9.15 12.56
N ILE A 235 -6.95 10.26 12.40
CA ILE A 235 -8.34 10.28 11.95
C ILE A 235 -8.41 11.02 10.61
N THR A 236 -9.11 10.43 9.64
CA THR A 236 -9.19 10.93 8.26
C THR A 236 -10.61 10.81 7.70
N ASN A 237 -10.80 11.20 6.42
CA ASN A 237 -12.02 10.99 5.64
C ASN A 237 -13.28 11.57 6.27
N TRP A 238 -13.20 12.86 6.57
CA TRP A 238 -14.26 13.62 7.21
C TRP A 238 -15.35 14.02 6.20
N ASN A 239 -16.56 14.19 6.69
CA ASN A 239 -17.60 15.02 6.09
C ASN A 239 -17.66 16.34 6.89
N VAL A 240 -17.25 17.43 6.25
CA VAL A 240 -17.21 18.76 6.89
C VAL A 240 -18.56 19.45 6.70
N ILE A 241 -19.24 19.73 7.81
CA ILE A 241 -20.52 20.44 7.81
C ILE A 241 -20.22 21.95 7.88
N ASP A 242 -20.91 22.75 7.07
CA ASP A 242 -20.82 24.23 7.08
C ASP A 242 -19.40 24.81 6.88
N ASN A 243 -18.57 24.16 6.05
CA ASN A 243 -17.21 24.59 5.67
C ASN A 243 -16.19 24.71 6.82
N ASN A 244 -16.54 24.31 8.05
CA ASN A 244 -15.61 24.34 9.17
C ASN A 244 -15.99 23.34 10.25
N GLY A 245 -15.23 22.25 10.32
CA GLY A 245 -15.33 21.25 11.35
C GLY A 245 -14.34 21.48 12.50
N ASN A 246 -14.68 21.07 13.72
CA ASN A 246 -13.79 21.15 14.88
C ASN A 246 -13.78 19.85 15.68
N ILE A 247 -12.60 19.46 16.15
CA ILE A 247 -12.44 18.52 17.27
C ILE A 247 -12.63 19.33 18.54
N LEU A 248 -13.57 18.95 19.41
CA LEU A 248 -13.86 19.64 20.66
C LEU A 248 -13.07 19.03 21.82
N ASN A 249 -13.40 17.82 22.26
CA ASN A 249 -12.81 17.24 23.48
C ASN A 249 -12.16 15.90 23.15
N ILE A 250 -11.14 15.53 23.92
CA ILE A 250 -10.57 14.18 23.94
C ILE A 250 -10.64 13.68 25.38
N GLU A 251 -11.27 12.53 25.58
CA GLU A 251 -11.47 11.89 26.89
C GLU A 251 -10.86 10.50 26.88
N ILE A 252 -10.32 10.07 28.02
CA ILE A 252 -9.84 8.70 28.23
C ILE A 252 -10.58 8.04 29.40
N SER A 253 -10.95 6.77 29.27
CA SER A 253 -11.61 5.99 30.33
C SER A 253 -11.34 4.49 30.19
N ASP A 254 -11.61 3.72 31.23
CA ASP A 254 -11.62 2.26 31.25
C ASP A 254 -13.03 1.66 31.15
N GLU A 255 -14.06 2.51 30.98
CA GLU A 255 -15.44 2.10 30.73
C GLU A 255 -16.06 2.99 29.64
N ILE A 256 -16.97 2.42 28.83
CA ILE A 256 -17.76 3.22 27.88
C ILE A 256 -18.71 4.15 28.65
N LYS A 257 -18.50 5.46 28.50
CA LYS A 257 -19.34 6.47 29.16
C LYS A 257 -20.45 6.98 28.23
N ASN A 258 -21.63 6.37 28.36
CA ASN A 258 -22.73 6.64 27.42
C ASN A 258 -23.52 7.96 27.64
N ASN A 259 -23.25 8.73 28.70
CA ASN A 259 -24.06 9.89 29.09
C ASN A 259 -23.22 11.12 29.43
N ALA A 260 -23.73 12.31 29.09
CA ALA A 260 -23.13 13.64 29.38
C ALA A 260 -22.94 13.98 30.87
N THR A 261 -23.12 13.02 31.78
CA THR A 261 -23.03 13.18 33.24
C THR A 261 -21.92 12.36 33.88
N GLN A 262 -21.32 11.43 33.14
CA GLN A 262 -20.12 10.71 33.56
C GLN A 262 -19.08 10.92 32.48
N PHE A 263 -18.16 11.84 32.71
CA PHE A 263 -17.07 12.09 31.78
C PHE A 263 -15.96 11.07 32.02
N GLY A 264 -15.29 10.64 30.95
CA GLY A 264 -13.94 10.13 31.10
C GLY A 264 -13.02 11.22 31.66
N GLU A 265 -11.76 10.89 31.90
CA GLU A 265 -10.78 11.90 32.25
C GLU A 265 -10.49 12.74 31.01
N LEU A 266 -10.80 14.03 31.11
CA LEU A 266 -10.68 14.99 30.02
C LEU A 266 -9.21 15.37 29.85
N LEU A 267 -8.68 15.18 28.65
CA LEU A 267 -7.32 15.54 28.32
C LEU A 267 -7.28 17.03 27.93
N THR A 268 -6.49 17.82 28.66
CA THR A 268 -6.08 19.16 28.24
C THR A 268 -4.93 19.06 27.24
N GLY A 269 -4.71 20.12 26.44
CA GLY A 269 -3.67 20.13 25.40
C GLY A 269 -2.22 19.97 25.87
N GLU A 270 -1.96 19.82 27.18
CA GLU A 270 -0.63 19.45 27.70
C GLU A 270 -0.39 17.93 27.71
N TYR A 271 -1.46 17.14 27.59
CA TYR A 271 -1.43 15.68 27.73
C TYR A 271 -1.35 14.94 26.40
N PHE A 272 -1.36 15.66 25.29
CA PHE A 272 -1.27 15.08 23.96
C PHE A 272 -0.76 16.13 22.98
N ASP A 273 -0.13 15.64 21.93
CA ASP A 273 0.30 16.44 20.79
C ASP A 273 -0.62 16.14 19.59
N MET A 274 -0.77 17.13 18.70
CA MET A 274 -1.58 16.99 17.49
C MET A 274 -0.86 17.50 16.26
N TRP A 275 -1.10 16.83 15.14
CA TRP A 275 -0.66 17.26 13.82
C TRP A 275 -1.83 17.24 12.86
N LYS A 276 -1.87 18.23 11.98
CA LYS A 276 -2.79 18.25 10.84
C LYS A 276 -1.95 18.19 9.57
N ASN A 277 -2.13 17.15 8.76
CA ASN A 277 -1.36 16.97 7.51
C ASN A 277 0.16 17.13 7.74
N ASN A 278 0.68 16.53 8.82
CA ASN A 278 2.09 16.62 9.29
C ASN A 278 2.57 17.98 9.82
N GLU A 279 1.70 19.00 9.88
CA GLU A 279 2.01 20.26 10.55
C GLU A 279 1.65 20.19 12.03
N SER A 280 2.60 20.50 12.92
CA SER A 280 2.35 20.50 14.36
C SER A 280 1.37 21.60 14.76
N PHE A 281 0.37 21.24 15.56
CA PHE A 281 -0.67 22.15 16.02
C PHE A 281 -0.57 22.34 17.52
N PHE A 282 -0.11 23.52 17.95
CA PHE A 282 0.05 23.80 19.36
C PHE A 282 -1.28 24.17 20.02
N ILE A 283 -1.77 23.30 20.90
CA ILE A 283 -2.98 23.57 21.69
C ILE A 283 -2.55 24.32 22.95
N LYS A 284 -3.12 25.50 23.19
CA LYS A 284 -2.81 26.28 24.40
C LYS A 284 -3.33 25.52 25.64
N ASN A 285 -2.40 25.17 26.55
CA ASN A 285 -2.48 24.43 27.83
C ASN A 285 -3.63 24.75 28.83
N THR A 286 -4.79 25.25 28.43
CA THR A 286 -5.81 25.74 29.39
C THR A 286 -7.25 25.46 29.02
N SER A 287 -7.54 24.97 27.82
CA SER A 287 -8.91 24.64 27.44
C SER A 287 -9.04 23.15 27.12
N PRO A 288 -10.08 22.47 27.65
CA PRO A 288 -10.42 21.13 27.20
C PRO A 288 -10.99 21.11 25.78
N SER A 289 -11.46 22.26 25.29
CA SER A 289 -11.91 22.39 23.92
C SER A 289 -10.74 22.71 23.00
N ILE A 290 -10.37 21.74 22.17
CA ILE A 290 -9.55 21.92 20.99
C ILE A 290 -10.39 22.73 19.99
N SER A 291 -9.76 23.61 19.23
CA SER A 291 -10.41 24.26 18.08
C SER A 291 -9.47 24.11 16.91
N MET A 292 -9.54 22.92 16.29
CA MET A 292 -8.80 22.60 15.09
C MET A 292 -9.77 22.63 13.91
N SER A 293 -9.60 23.61 13.02
CA SER A 293 -10.40 23.73 11.80
C SER A 293 -10.01 22.64 10.81
N ILE A 294 -10.95 21.74 10.53
CA ILE A 294 -10.88 20.76 9.46
C ILE A 294 -11.69 21.30 8.28
N GLN A 295 -11.04 21.46 7.13
CA GLN A 295 -11.59 22.15 5.96
C GLN A 295 -11.83 21.19 4.80
N ASN A 296 -10.97 20.18 4.65
CA ASN A 296 -11.05 19.22 3.56
C ASN A 296 -11.42 17.84 4.08
N SER A 297 -12.17 17.07 3.29
CA SER A 297 -12.44 15.67 3.61
C SER A 297 -11.18 14.80 3.63
N THR A 298 -10.10 15.27 2.99
CA THR A 298 -8.79 14.60 2.93
C THR A 298 -7.85 15.01 4.06
N ASP A 299 -8.24 15.95 4.93
CA ASP A 299 -7.40 16.35 6.07
C ASP A 299 -7.18 15.13 6.99
N CYS A 300 -5.93 14.93 7.41
CA CYS A 300 -5.51 13.91 8.35
C CYS A 300 -5.14 14.58 9.67
N VAL A 301 -5.75 14.14 10.77
CA VAL A 301 -5.41 14.61 12.12
C VAL A 301 -4.78 13.48 12.91
N THR A 302 -3.51 13.64 13.26
CA THR A 302 -2.75 12.72 14.09
C THR A 302 -2.77 13.20 15.53
N ILE A 303 -3.03 12.30 16.47
CA ILE A 303 -3.05 12.54 17.91
C ILE A 303 -2.04 11.61 18.56
N GLU A 304 -1.19 12.17 19.42
CA GLU A 304 -0.20 11.44 20.21
C GLU A 304 -0.46 11.65 21.70
N ILE A 305 -0.72 10.58 22.44
CA ILE A 305 -0.95 10.60 23.89
C ILE A 305 0.23 9.89 24.57
N PRO A 306 1.12 10.58 25.29
CA PRO A 306 2.25 9.94 25.97
C PRO A 306 1.81 8.91 27.01
N GLU A 307 2.59 7.84 27.23
CA GLU A 307 2.35 6.84 28.28
C GLU A 307 2.21 7.50 29.66
N GLN A 308 2.96 8.58 29.91
CA GLN A 308 2.85 9.37 31.13
C GLN A 308 1.42 9.89 31.36
N THR A 309 0.70 10.28 30.31
CA THR A 309 -0.70 10.71 30.39
C THR A 309 -1.59 9.57 30.88
N PHE A 310 -1.39 8.34 30.37
CA PHE A 310 -2.14 7.17 30.84
C PHE A 310 -1.83 6.89 32.32
N ASN A 311 -0.55 6.94 32.70
CA ASN A 311 -0.12 6.72 34.08
C ASN A 311 -0.69 7.77 35.05
N GLU A 312 -0.85 9.02 34.59
CA GLU A 312 -1.39 10.12 35.38
C GLU A 312 -2.93 10.13 35.45
N LYS A 313 -3.60 9.97 34.30
CA LYS A 313 -5.06 10.10 34.19
C LYS A 313 -5.80 8.79 34.43
N LEU A 314 -5.18 7.67 34.13
CA LEU A 314 -5.79 6.35 34.26
C LEU A 314 -4.84 5.40 35.02
N PRO A 315 -4.55 5.66 36.30
CA PRO A 315 -3.57 4.89 37.05
C PRO A 315 -3.98 3.41 37.10
N GLY A 316 -3.05 2.52 36.70
CA GLY A 316 -3.32 1.08 36.65
C GLY A 316 -4.04 0.62 35.38
N TRP A 317 -4.13 1.48 34.36
CA TRP A 317 -4.70 1.18 33.04
C TRP A 317 -4.27 -0.16 32.45
N GLU A 318 -3.04 -0.60 32.74
CA GLU A 318 -2.49 -1.89 32.29
C GLU A 318 -3.27 -3.12 32.76
N ASN A 319 -4.08 -2.99 33.82
CA ASN A 319 -4.89 -4.08 34.36
C ASN A 319 -6.31 -4.07 33.79
N ASN A 320 -6.67 -3.05 33.00
CA ASN A 320 -7.99 -2.95 32.40
C ASN A 320 -8.06 -3.85 31.16
N PRO A 321 -9.20 -4.51 30.91
CA PRO A 321 -9.38 -5.30 29.70
C PRO A 321 -9.37 -4.42 28.45
N GLU A 322 -9.88 -3.19 28.57
CA GLU A 322 -10.04 -2.23 27.48
C GLU A 322 -9.82 -0.80 28.00
N ILE A 323 -9.32 0.07 27.14
CA ILE A 323 -9.28 1.52 27.33
C ILE A 323 -10.05 2.17 26.20
N TYR A 324 -10.86 3.14 26.56
CA TYR A 324 -11.70 3.92 25.68
C TYR A 324 -11.12 5.31 25.49
N ILE A 325 -10.98 5.74 24.24
CA ILE A 325 -10.70 7.15 23.91
C ILE A 325 -11.89 7.70 23.17
N GLN A 326 -12.54 8.69 23.77
CA GLN A 326 -13.68 9.36 23.16
C GLN A 326 -13.26 10.73 22.63
N ILE A 327 -13.69 11.06 21.41
CA ILE A 327 -13.43 12.34 20.79
C ILE A 327 -14.73 13.00 20.39
N ASP A 328 -15.01 14.17 20.96
CA ASP A 328 -16.19 14.96 20.61
C ASP A 328 -15.91 15.81 19.36
N LEU A 329 -16.85 15.80 18.43
CA LEU A 329 -16.77 16.47 17.14
C LEU A 329 -17.88 17.53 17.00
N ASP A 330 -17.53 18.73 16.54
CA ASP A 330 -18.49 19.76 16.13
C ASP A 330 -18.41 19.97 14.61
N LYS A 331 -19.55 19.89 13.95
CA LYS A 331 -19.67 20.06 12.49
C LYS A 331 -18.77 19.13 11.66
N LEU A 332 -18.46 17.97 12.21
CA LEU A 332 -17.72 16.90 11.57
C LEU A 332 -18.48 15.59 11.72
N GLU A 333 -18.50 14.81 10.65
CA GLU A 333 -18.94 13.42 10.67
C GLU A 333 -17.82 12.58 10.03
N ILE A 334 -17.48 11.45 10.64
CA ILE A 334 -16.55 10.50 10.04
C ILE A 334 -17.36 9.59 9.11
N LYS A 335 -16.91 9.42 7.86
CA LYS A 335 -17.60 8.53 6.90
C LYS A 335 -17.38 7.07 7.28
N GLU A 336 -18.23 6.14 6.80
CA GLU A 336 -18.15 4.67 7.03
C GLU A 336 -16.86 3.98 6.51
N SER A 337 -15.83 4.74 6.16
CA SER A 337 -14.48 4.28 5.78
C SER A 337 -13.40 5.28 6.21
N GLY A 338 -13.72 6.22 7.10
CA GLY A 338 -12.75 7.09 7.75
C GLY A 338 -12.04 6.35 8.83
N ALA A 339 -11.26 5.37 8.38
CA ALA A 339 -10.54 4.49 9.26
C ALA A 339 -9.65 5.32 10.18
N THR A 340 -9.66 4.93 11.46
CA THR A 340 -8.70 5.43 12.42
C THR A 340 -7.52 4.50 12.41
N TYR A 341 -6.45 4.95 11.79
CA TYR A 341 -5.23 4.15 11.69
C TYR A 341 -4.34 4.48 12.88
N PHE A 342 -3.87 3.46 13.59
CA PHE A 342 -2.79 3.63 14.55
C PHE A 342 -1.47 3.65 13.76
N SER A 343 -0.79 4.80 13.76
CA SER A 343 0.58 4.89 13.26
C SER A 343 1.50 4.66 14.42
N THR A 344 1.95 3.43 14.62
CA THR A 344 3.06 3.17 15.52
C THR A 344 4.32 3.36 14.71
N ASP A 345 4.88 4.56 14.73
CA ASP A 345 6.04 4.95 13.92
C ASP A 345 7.25 4.03 14.11
N SER A 346 7.25 3.18 15.15
CA SER A 346 8.38 2.27 15.41
C SER A 346 8.07 0.96 16.15
N TYR A 347 6.87 0.72 16.71
CA TYR A 347 6.65 -0.43 17.63
C TYR A 347 5.24 -1.05 17.64
N GLY A 348 4.52 -1.08 16.51
CA GLY A 348 3.28 -1.86 16.41
C GLY A 348 3.56 -3.35 16.47
N LYS A 349 2.50 -4.17 16.56
CA LYS A 349 2.68 -5.63 16.43
C LYS A 349 3.33 -5.90 15.07
N MET A 350 4.54 -6.43 15.13
CA MET A 350 5.33 -6.82 13.98
C MET A 350 4.82 -8.16 13.50
N TYR A 351 4.22 -8.19 12.31
CA TYR A 351 3.79 -9.44 11.70
C TYR A 351 4.65 -9.77 10.50
N PRO A 352 5.07 -11.02 10.38
CA PRO A 352 5.78 -11.44 9.19
C PRO A 352 4.81 -11.43 8.01
N VAL A 353 5.25 -10.81 6.91
CA VAL A 353 4.50 -10.71 5.65
C VAL A 353 5.32 -11.27 4.50
N LYS A 354 4.63 -11.67 3.43
CA LYS A 354 5.21 -11.88 2.11
C LYS A 354 4.72 -10.81 1.14
N ILE A 355 5.65 -10.19 0.44
CA ILE A 355 5.40 -9.33 -0.70
C ILE A 355 5.56 -10.17 -1.96
N ILE A 356 4.55 -10.15 -2.83
CA ILE A 356 4.53 -10.91 -4.08
C ILE A 356 4.33 -9.94 -5.23
N LEU A 357 5.23 -9.96 -6.21
CA LEU A 357 5.15 -9.17 -7.43
C LEU A 357 5.09 -10.10 -8.63
N TRP A 358 4.02 -10.00 -9.39
CA TRP A 358 3.88 -10.60 -10.71
C TRP A 358 4.19 -9.56 -11.78
N VAL A 359 4.99 -9.89 -12.79
CA VAL A 359 5.40 -9.00 -13.88
C VAL A 359 5.25 -9.73 -15.22
N TRP A 360 4.68 -9.06 -16.24
CA TRP A 360 4.43 -9.62 -17.58
C TRP A 360 4.40 -8.56 -18.69
#